data_AF-A0A0N0E7F7-F1
#
_entry.id   AF-A0A0N0E7F7-F1
#
_cell.length_a   1.000
_cell.length_b   1.000
_cell.length_c   1.000
_cell.angle_alpha   90.00
_cell.angle_beta   90.00
_cell.angle_gamma   90.00
#
_symmetry.space_group_name_H-M   'P 1'
#
loop_
_entity.id
_entity.type
_entity.pdbx_description
1 polymer ?
#
loop_
_entity_poly.entity_id
_entity_poly.type
_entity_poly.pdbx_seq_one_letter_code
_entity_poly.pdbx_strand_id
1 'polypeptide(L)'
;MLSKIVLTTLVIGICIWWFLKENTRRGHLTVRGYIFLTALDSGKTKEEANHAASAPFDQIPPAIIHGTMKFLDENYNGKQMKLVAAARKKGMKH
;
A
#
# COMPACT_ATOMS: atom_id res chain seq x y z
N MET A 1 -26.13 1.85 -33.09
CA MET A 1 -26.20 1.15 -31.79
C MET A 1 -24.88 0.48 -31.42
N LEU A 2 -24.22 -0.24 -32.33
CA LEU A 2 -22.93 -0.89 -32.09
C LEU A 2 -21.85 0.05 -31.54
N SER A 3 -21.68 1.25 -32.12
CA SER A 3 -20.68 2.23 -31.68
C SER A 3 -20.91 2.75 -30.24
N LYS A 4 -22.16 2.77 -29.77
CA LYS A 4 -22.49 3.15 -28.39
C LYS A 4 -22.07 2.04 -27.42
N ILE A 5 -22.38 0.78 -27.76
CA ILE A 5 -22.01 -0.39 -26.96
C ILE A 5 -20.48 -0.50 -26.86
N VAL A 6 -19.76 -0.35 -27.97
CA VAL A 6 -18.28 -0.38 -27.99
C VAL A 6 -17.70 0.73 -27.11
N LEU A 7 -18.21 1.96 -27.25
CA LEU A 7 -17.75 3.09 -26.43
C LEU A 7 -18.02 2.86 -24.94
N THR A 8 -19.20 2.37 -24.58
CA THR A 8 -19.56 2.07 -23.18
C THR A 8 -18.66 1.01 -22.58
N THR A 9 -18.41 -0.10 -23.29
CA THR A 9 -17.51 -1.16 -22.81
C THR A 9 -16.08 -0.65 -22.61
N LEU A 10 -15.60 0.21 -23.51
CA LEU A 10 -14.25 0.78 -23.42
C LEU A 10 -14.11 1.71 -22.21
N VAL A 11 -15.10 2.56 -21.95
CA VAL A 11 -15.13 3.43 -20.76
C VAL A 11 -15.14 2.60 -19.47
N ILE A 12 -16.00 1.58 -19.39
CA ILE A 12 -16.07 0.68 -18.22
C ILE A 12 -14.73 -0.02 -18.00
N GLY A 13 -14.09 -0.52 -19.07
CA GLY A 13 -12.78 -1.14 -19.00
C GLY A 13 -11.72 -0.22 -18.41
N ILE A 14 -11.66 1.05 -18.87
CA ILE A 14 -10.74 2.06 -18.34
C ILE A 14 -11.02 2.33 -16.85
N CYS A 15 -12.29 2.48 -16.46
CA CYS A 15 -12.66 2.72 -15.06
C CYS A 15 -12.24 1.57 -14.14
N ILE A 16 -12.48 0.31 -14.56
CA ILE A 16 -12.07 -0.88 -13.80
C ILE A 16 -10.55 -0.92 -13.68
N TRP A 17 -9.84 -0.73 -14.79
CA TRP A 17 -8.38 -0.73 -14.78
C TRP A 17 -7.82 0.34 -13.84
N TRP A 18 -8.38 1.55 -13.88
CA TRP A 18 -7.94 2.64 -13.00
C TRP A 18 -8.22 2.34 -11.53
N PHE A 19 -9.40 1.77 -11.22
CA PHE A 19 -9.76 1.34 -9.87
C PHE A 19 -8.79 0.29 -9.32
N LEU A 20 -8.46 -0.74 -10.13
CA LEU A 20 -7.51 -1.78 -9.73
C LEU A 20 -6.11 -1.19 -9.53
N LYS A 21 -5.64 -0.35 -10.45
CA LYS A 21 -4.33 0.31 -10.36
C LYS A 21 -4.19 1.15 -9.08
N GLU A 22 -5.22 1.90 -8.73
CA GLU A 22 -5.22 2.73 -7.53
C GLU A 22 -5.27 1.90 -6.24
N ASN A 23 -6.05 0.81 -6.21
CA ASN A 23 -6.05 -0.10 -5.07
C ASN A 23 -4.69 -0.78 -4.85
N THR A 24 -4.05 -1.24 -5.92
CA THR A 24 -2.69 -1.81 -5.84
C THR A 24 -1.70 -0.78 -5.29
N ARG A 25 -1.76 0.46 -5.78
CA ARG A 25 -0.91 1.56 -5.29
C ARG A 25 -1.08 1.80 -3.78
N ARG A 26 -2.32 1.79 -3.28
CA ARG A 26 -2.62 1.95 -1.85
C ARG A 26 -2.15 0.76 -1.01
N GLY A 27 -2.31 -0.45 -1.53
CA GLY A 27 -1.78 -1.67 -0.92
C GLY A 27 -0.27 -1.60 -0.74
N HIS A 28 0.47 -1.22 -1.80
CA HIS A 28 1.92 -1.06 -1.74
C HIS A 28 2.34 -0.03 -0.68
N LEU A 29 1.70 1.14 -0.65
CA LEU A 29 1.98 2.16 0.37
C LEU A 29 1.71 1.68 1.80
N THR A 30 0.67 0.87 1.99
CA THR A 30 0.33 0.32 3.30
C THR A 30 1.41 -0.64 3.78
N VAL A 31 1.87 -1.54 2.92
CA VAL A 31 2.95 -2.49 3.25
C VAL A 31 4.26 -1.75 3.56
N ARG A 32 4.60 -0.71 2.79
CA ARG A 32 5.78 0.14 3.07
C ARG A 32 5.66 0.83 4.43
N GLY A 33 4.47 1.37 4.74
CA GLY A 33 4.17 1.95 6.05
C GLY A 33 4.36 0.95 7.19
N TYR A 34 3.92 -0.29 7.00
CA TYR A 34 4.10 -1.36 7.97
C TYR A 34 5.58 -1.68 8.19
N ILE A 35 6.34 -1.93 7.11
CA ILE A 35 7.79 -2.22 7.18
C ILE A 35 8.53 -1.08 7.87
N PHE A 36 8.19 0.17 7.57
CA PHE A 36 8.81 1.33 8.20
C PHE A 36 8.52 1.38 9.71
N LEU A 37 7.25 1.22 10.10
CA LEU A 37 6.84 1.27 11.50
C LEU A 37 7.46 0.13 12.32
N THR A 38 7.45 -1.10 11.80
CA THR A 38 8.04 -2.24 12.50
C THR A 38 9.56 -2.14 12.58
N ALA A 39 10.22 -1.59 11.55
CA ALA A 39 11.66 -1.32 11.59
C ALA A 39 12.01 -0.31 12.71
N LEU A 40 11.26 0.79 12.81
CA LEU A 40 11.43 1.75 13.90
C LEU A 40 11.19 1.12 15.28
N ASP A 41 10.12 0.34 15.42
CA ASP A 41 9.78 -0.30 16.69
C ASP A 41 10.81 -1.38 17.08
N SER A 42 11.53 -1.96 16.11
CA SER A 42 12.68 -2.85 16.35
C SER A 42 13.98 -2.13 16.74
N GLY A 43 13.96 -0.80 16.88
CA GLY A 43 15.10 0.01 17.29
C GLY A 43 16.00 0.49 16.15
N LYS A 44 15.59 0.31 14.88
CA LYS A 44 16.35 0.84 13.74
C LYS A 44 16.23 2.35 13.65
N THR A 45 17.26 2.96 13.06
CA THR A 45 17.24 4.39 12.72
C THR A 45 16.19 4.69 11.65
N LYS A 46 15.83 5.97 11.50
CA LYS A 46 14.86 6.39 10.48
C LYS A 46 15.38 6.12 9.08
N GLU A 47 16.68 6.22 8.88
CA GLU A 47 17.38 5.99 7.61
C GLU A 47 17.30 4.52 7.23
N GLU A 48 17.60 3.61 8.15
CA GLU A 48 17.49 2.16 7.95
C GLU A 48 16.05 1.71 7.74
N ALA A 49 15.11 2.28 8.50
CA ALA A 49 13.69 2.00 8.34
C ALA A 49 13.17 2.44 6.96
N ASN A 50 13.59 3.61 6.48
CA ASN A 50 13.28 4.08 5.14
C ASN A 50 13.92 3.21 4.05
N HIS A 51 15.16 2.76 4.26
CA HIS A 51 15.82 1.84 3.35
C HIS A 51 15.06 0.51 3.25
N ALA A 52 14.68 -0.09 4.39
CA ALA A 52 13.88 -1.31 4.42
C ALA A 52 12.52 -1.12 3.72
N ALA A 53 11.86 0.01 3.96
CA ALA A 53 10.58 0.34 3.34
C ALA A 53 10.70 0.69 1.85
N SER A 54 11.91 0.83 1.29
CA SER A 54 12.14 1.12 -0.13
C SER A 54 12.24 -0.11 -1.02
N ALA A 55 12.17 -1.31 -0.42
CA ALA A 55 12.22 -2.57 -1.15
C ALA A 55 11.16 -2.63 -2.29
N PRO A 56 11.55 -3.09 -3.49
CA PRO A 56 10.60 -3.35 -4.57
C PRO A 56 9.50 -4.32 -4.14
N PHE A 57 8.25 -4.04 -4.51
CA PHE A 57 7.09 -4.81 -4.01
C PHE A 57 7.12 -6.28 -4.46
N ASP A 58 7.65 -6.55 -5.65
CA ASP A 58 7.89 -7.88 -6.22
C ASP A 58 8.88 -8.71 -5.40
N GLN A 59 9.69 -8.07 -4.55
CA GLN A 59 10.63 -8.73 -3.65
C GLN A 59 10.06 -8.92 -2.24
N ILE A 60 8.85 -8.43 -1.96
CA ILE A 60 8.22 -8.54 -0.64
C ILE A 60 7.59 -9.93 -0.48
N PRO A 61 7.99 -10.72 0.53
CA PRO A 61 7.40 -12.03 0.77
C PRO A 61 5.90 -11.93 1.07
N PRO A 62 5.07 -12.90 0.62
CA PRO A 62 3.64 -12.93 0.95
C PRO A 62 3.35 -12.90 2.46
N ALA A 63 4.25 -13.44 3.29
CA ALA A 63 4.15 -13.38 4.75
C ALA A 63 4.11 -11.94 5.30
N ILE A 64 4.86 -11.01 4.69
CA ILE A 64 4.87 -9.60 5.07
C ILE A 64 3.54 -8.93 4.71
N ILE A 65 2.93 -9.32 3.59
CA ILE A 65 1.62 -8.80 3.17
C ILE A 65 0.55 -9.24 4.18
N HIS A 66 0.51 -10.52 4.54
CA HIS A 66 -0.42 -11.02 5.56
C HIS A 66 -0.17 -10.36 6.93
N GLY A 67 1.09 -10.22 7.33
CA GLY A 67 1.47 -9.49 8.55
C GLY A 67 1.00 -8.04 8.54
N THR A 68 1.12 -7.36 7.40
CA THR A 68 0.61 -5.99 7.21
C THR A 68 -0.90 -5.94 7.42
N MET A 69 -1.66 -6.87 6.83
CA MET A 69 -3.13 -6.87 6.95
C MET A 69 -3.57 -7.13 8.40
N LYS A 70 -2.94 -8.09 9.08
CA LYS A 70 -3.20 -8.36 10.50
C LYS A 70 -2.90 -7.13 11.36
N PHE A 71 -1.71 -6.54 11.20
CA PHE A 71 -1.31 -5.34 11.93
C PHE A 71 -2.24 -4.16 11.66
N LEU A 72 -2.69 -4.00 10.41
CA LEU A 72 -3.63 -2.96 10.02
C LEU A 72 -5.00 -3.12 10.69
N ASP A 73 -5.49 -4.35 10.80
CA ASP A 73 -6.75 -4.65 11.47
C ASP A 73 -6.66 -4.35 12.97
N GLU A 74 -5.63 -4.89 13.63
CA GLU A 74 -5.39 -4.77 15.07
C GLU A 74 -5.14 -3.33 15.53
N ASN A 75 -4.38 -2.54 14.77
CA ASN A 75 -3.91 -1.22 15.21
C ASN A 75 -4.66 -0.06 14.57
N TYR A 76 -5.29 -0.28 13.42
CA TYR A 76 -5.91 0.78 12.61
C TYR A 76 -7.33 0.46 12.17
N ASN A 77 -7.95 -0.64 12.63
CA ASN A 77 -9.29 -1.10 12.23
C ASN A 77 -9.43 -1.25 10.70
N GLY A 78 -8.40 -1.80 10.06
CA GLY A 78 -8.39 -1.99 8.60
C GLY A 78 -8.16 -0.71 7.79
N LYS A 79 -7.98 0.45 8.43
CA LYS A 79 -7.91 1.76 7.75
C LYS A 79 -6.49 2.06 7.23
N GLN A 80 -6.19 1.59 6.02
CA GLN A 80 -4.90 1.77 5.33
C GLN A 80 -4.31 3.19 5.44
N MET A 81 -5.12 4.22 5.17
CA MET A 81 -4.66 5.60 5.18
C MET A 81 -4.24 6.10 6.56
N LYS A 82 -4.79 5.53 7.65
CA LYS A 82 -4.36 5.88 9.01
C LYS A 82 -2.96 5.34 9.32
N LEU A 83 -2.67 4.12 8.89
CA LEU A 83 -1.34 3.52 9.02
C LEU A 83 -0.31 4.33 8.22
N VAL A 84 -0.61 4.65 6.96
CA VAL A 84 0.28 5.47 6.12
C VAL A 84 0.50 6.85 6.73
N ALA A 85 -0.54 7.50 7.26
CA ALA A 85 -0.40 8.78 7.93
C ALA A 85 0.49 8.70 9.19
N ALA A 86 0.36 7.63 9.98
CA ALA A 86 1.20 7.39 11.14
C ALA A 86 2.67 7.18 10.76
N ALA A 87 2.94 6.39 9.72
CA ALA A 87 4.29 6.18 9.19
C ALA A 87 4.91 7.49 8.69
N ARG A 88 4.16 8.29 7.94
CA ARG A 88 4.61 9.62 7.46
C ARG A 88 4.90 10.58 8.61
N LYS A 89 4.05 10.60 9.64
CA LYS A 89 4.28 11.41 10.84
C LYS A 89 5.58 11.03 11.56
N LYS A 90 5.97 9.75 11.50
CA LYS A 90 7.24 9.24 12.05
C LYS A 90 8.45 9.42 11.10
N GLY A 91 8.26 9.96 9.89
CA GLY A 91 9.35 10.31 8.96
C GLY A 91 9.54 9.33 7.79
N MET A 92 8.54 8.52 7.46
CA MET A 92 8.58 7.67 6.26
C MET A 92 8.63 8.54 4.99
N LYS A 93 9.63 8.29 4.14
CA LYS A 93 9.82 8.92 2.84
C LYS A 93 9.09 8.09 1.78
N HIS A 94 7.98 8.67 1.30
CA HIS A 94 7.07 8.20 0.23
C HIS A 94 6.02 7.16 0.63
#